data_AF-A0A1S9CLI8-F1
#
_entry.id   AF-A0A1S9CLI8-F1
#
_cell.length_a   1.000
_cell.length_b   1.000
_cell.length_c   1.000
_cell.angle_alpha   90.00
_cell.angle_beta   90.00
_cell.angle_gamma   90.00
#
_symmetry.space_group_name_H-M   'P 1'
#
loop_
_entity.id
_entity.type
_entity.pdbx_description
1 polymer ?
#
loop_
_entity_poly.entity_id
_entity_poly.type
_entity_poly.pdbx_seq_one_letter_code
_entity_poly.pdbx_strand_id
1 'polypeptide(L)'
;MNKQNIISLNKLGGADVPTLKQKARRSKRQLERCNCCGQGIEQVATSGVYIDYLHVKKEWGYFSKKDLTLHQFNICEACYDKWINSFTIPIEEVPIENVFKNIADI
;
A
#
# COMPACT_ATOMS: atom_id res chain seq x y z
N MET A 1 17.90 -28.43 -56.88
CA MET A 1 18.69 -29.39 -56.10
C MET A 1 18.68 -28.97 -54.64
N ASN A 2 18.00 -29.79 -53.84
CA ASN A 2 17.96 -29.79 -52.38
C ASN A 2 19.31 -30.26 -51.81
N LYS A 3 19.70 -29.77 -50.63
CA LYS A 3 20.35 -30.57 -49.57
C LYS A 3 20.28 -29.81 -48.21
N GLN A 4 19.29 -30.21 -47.41
CA GLN A 4 19.39 -30.70 -46.03
C GLN A 4 19.78 -29.74 -44.86
N ASN A 5 18.75 -29.36 -44.10
CA ASN A 5 18.54 -29.56 -42.64
C ASN A 5 19.75 -29.88 -41.73
N ILE A 6 19.89 -29.13 -40.62
CA ILE A 6 19.99 -29.66 -39.23
C ILE A 6 19.31 -28.68 -38.25
N ILE A 7 18.55 -29.26 -37.33
CA ILE A 7 17.70 -28.65 -36.29
C ILE A 7 18.56 -28.27 -35.07
N SER A 8 18.25 -27.16 -34.39
CA SER A 8 18.44 -27.10 -32.94
C SER A 8 17.30 -26.36 -32.26
N LEU A 9 16.41 -27.17 -31.67
CA LEU A 9 15.50 -26.81 -30.59
C LEU A 9 16.32 -26.32 -29.39
N ASN A 10 15.90 -25.23 -28.75
CA ASN A 10 16.19 -24.75 -27.37
C ASN A 10 16.11 -23.19 -27.38
N LYS A 11 15.23 -22.46 -26.70
CA LYS A 11 14.46 -22.64 -25.46
C LYS A 11 13.22 -21.73 -25.52
N LEU A 12 12.03 -22.27 -25.30
CA LEU A 12 10.93 -21.49 -24.74
C LEU A 12 11.25 -21.29 -23.27
N GLY A 13 11.47 -20.06 -22.82
CA GLY A 13 11.74 -19.80 -21.40
C GLY A 13 12.00 -18.34 -21.10
N GLY A 14 11.09 -17.75 -20.32
CA GLY A 14 11.30 -16.50 -19.58
C GLY A 14 10.55 -15.32 -20.17
N ALA A 15 9.27 -15.19 -19.83
CA ALA A 15 8.67 -13.86 -19.75
C ALA A 15 9.53 -13.03 -18.78
N ASP A 16 9.83 -11.80 -19.16
CA ASP A 16 10.64 -10.86 -18.41
C ASP A 16 10.07 -10.68 -16.99
N VAL A 17 10.59 -11.45 -16.04
CA VAL A 17 10.40 -11.20 -14.61
C VAL A 17 11.46 -10.18 -14.23
N PRO A 18 11.10 -8.92 -13.95
CA PRO A 18 12.09 -7.93 -13.56
C PRO A 18 12.69 -8.36 -12.22
N THR A 19 14.00 -8.58 -12.25
CA THR A 19 14.84 -9.01 -11.15
C THR A 19 14.60 -8.14 -9.91
N LEU A 20 14.35 -8.79 -8.77
CA LEU A 20 14.15 -8.22 -7.42
C LEU A 20 15.39 -7.48 -6.87
N LYS A 21 15.88 -6.47 -7.60
CA LYS A 21 17.01 -5.63 -7.20
C LYS A 21 16.72 -4.15 -7.43
N GLN A 22 15.64 -3.66 -6.84
CA GLN A 22 15.52 -2.24 -6.50
C GLN A 22 15.21 -2.12 -5.00
N LYS A 23 16.26 -2.20 -4.18
CA LYS A 23 16.21 -1.59 -2.84
C LYS A 23 16.19 -0.07 -3.04
N ALA A 24 15.01 0.45 -3.35
CA ALA A 24 14.74 1.87 -3.25
C ALA A 24 14.79 2.22 -1.76
N ARG A 25 15.86 2.91 -1.33
CA ARG A 25 15.83 3.68 -0.09
C ARG A 25 14.74 4.73 -0.27
N ARG A 26 13.48 4.41 0.06
CA ARG A 26 12.42 5.41 0.19
C ARG A 26 12.93 6.45 1.18
N SER A 27 13.18 7.67 0.70
CA SER A 27 13.60 8.74 1.60
C SER A 27 12.52 8.93 2.67
N LYS A 28 12.91 9.08 3.94
CA LYS A 28 12.01 9.25 5.09
C LYS A 28 10.91 10.30 4.81
N ARG A 29 11.26 11.36 4.07
CA ARG A 29 10.39 12.46 3.65
C ARG A 29 9.21 12.06 2.75
N GLN A 30 9.32 10.96 2.00
CA GLN A 30 8.23 10.50 1.13
C GLN A 30 7.14 9.75 1.91
N LEU A 31 7.47 9.24 3.10
CA LEU A 31 6.52 8.61 4.04
C LEU A 31 5.81 9.61 4.96
N GLU A 32 6.06 10.91 4.81
CA GLU A 32 5.51 11.95 5.68
C GLU A 32 4.64 12.93 4.88
N ARG A 33 4.03 12.45 3.78
CA ARG A 33 3.11 13.24 2.94
C ARG A 33 1.79 12.51 2.77
N CYS A 34 0.72 13.28 2.68
CA CYS A 34 -0.58 12.76 2.28
C CYS A 34 -0.56 12.42 0.79
N ASN A 35 -0.95 11.19 0.44
CA ASN A 35 -1.04 10.71 -0.92
C ASN A 35 -2.27 11.23 -1.69
N CYS A 36 -3.23 11.87 -1.01
CA CYS A 36 -4.40 12.48 -1.64
C CYS A 36 -4.14 13.95 -2.03
N CYS A 37 -3.74 14.79 -1.08
CA CYS A 37 -3.54 16.23 -1.31
C CYS A 37 -2.09 16.66 -1.56
N GLY A 38 -1.11 15.77 -1.32
CA GLY A 38 0.32 16.05 -1.53
C GLY A 38 1.00 16.88 -0.43
N GLN A 39 0.22 17.40 0.53
CA GLN A 39 0.75 18.17 1.67
C GLN A 39 1.59 17.29 2.60
N GLY A 40 2.54 17.91 3.30
CA GLY A 40 3.27 17.26 4.39
C GLY A 40 2.33 16.90 5.53
N ILE A 41 2.53 15.75 6.15
CA ILE A 41 1.97 15.47 7.46
C ILE A 41 2.78 16.31 8.44
N GLU A 42 2.17 17.40 8.91
CA GLU A 42 2.87 18.40 9.72
C GLU A 42 3.23 17.84 11.11
N GLN A 43 4.30 18.39 11.67
CA GLN A 43 4.61 18.21 13.08
C GLN A 43 3.98 19.35 13.87
N VAL A 44 3.39 19.01 15.02
CA VAL A 44 3.00 19.98 16.03
C VAL A 44 4.27 20.66 16.51
N ALA A 45 4.44 21.94 16.12
CA ALA A 45 5.68 22.70 16.31
C ALA A 45 6.15 22.75 17.77
N THR A 46 5.23 22.64 18.73
CA THR A 46 5.51 22.71 20.17
C THR A 46 6.00 21.39 20.76
N SER A 47 5.62 20.25 20.20
CA SER A 47 5.92 18.92 20.77
C SER A 47 6.81 18.04 19.87
N GLY A 48 6.99 18.41 18.60
CA GLY A 48 7.70 17.59 17.61
C GLY A 48 6.97 16.30 17.24
N VAL A 49 5.72 16.14 17.69
CA VAL A 49 4.86 15.00 17.38
C VAL A 49 4.11 15.30 16.09
N TYR A 50 4.05 14.34 15.17
CA TYR A 50 3.24 14.48 13.95
C TYR A 50 1.75 14.58 14.30
N ILE A 51 1.03 15.41 13.56
CA ILE A 51 -0.44 15.38 13.56
C ILE A 51 -0.87 13.98 13.12
N ASP A 52 -1.91 13.44 13.74
CA ASP A 52 -2.35 12.06 13.45
C ASP A 52 -2.78 11.90 11.99
N TYR A 53 -2.58 10.70 11.46
CA TYR A 53 -2.84 10.39 10.05
C TYR A 53 -3.05 8.89 9.85
N LEU A 54 -3.80 8.54 8.81
CA LEU A 54 -3.98 7.14 8.44
C LEU A 54 -2.75 6.63 7.68
N HIS A 55 -2.06 5.63 8.24
CA HIS A 55 -1.04 4.85 7.54
C HIS A 55 -1.62 3.53 7.05
N VAL A 56 -1.61 3.30 5.73
CA VAL A 56 -2.04 2.02 5.14
C VAL A 56 -0.83 1.24 4.66
N LYS A 57 -0.74 -0.02 5.09
CA LYS A 57 0.15 -1.03 4.53
C LYS A 57 -0.68 -2.25 4.14
N LYS A 58 -0.88 -2.47 2.84
CA LYS A 58 -1.75 -3.53 2.30
C LYS A 58 -0.97 -4.46 1.38
N GLU A 59 -0.90 -5.72 1.76
CA GLU A 59 -0.37 -6.81 0.95
C GLU A 59 -1.51 -7.45 0.15
N TRP A 60 -1.36 -7.54 -1.16
CA TRP A 60 -2.33 -8.21 -2.03
C TRP A 60 -1.94 -9.67 -2.22
N GLY A 61 -2.77 -10.57 -1.71
CA GLY A 61 -2.66 -12.01 -1.96
C GLY A 61 -3.08 -12.37 -3.39
N TYR A 62 -2.97 -13.65 -3.72
CA TYR A 62 -3.41 -14.21 -4.99
C TYR A 62 -4.90 -13.97 -5.24
N PHE A 63 -5.30 -14.00 -6.52
CA PHE A 63 -6.67 -13.77 -7.02
C PHE A 63 -7.13 -12.31 -7.02
N SER A 64 -6.20 -11.37 -6.86
CA SER A 64 -6.42 -9.96 -7.09
C SER A 64 -5.85 -9.54 -8.46
N LYS A 65 -6.27 -8.39 -8.99
CA LYS A 65 -5.57 -7.78 -10.14
C LYS A 65 -4.23 -7.14 -9.75
N LYS A 66 -3.79 -7.31 -8.51
CA LYS A 66 -2.61 -6.67 -7.90
C LYS A 66 -1.76 -7.70 -7.16
N ASP A 67 -1.74 -8.94 -7.66
CA ASP A 67 -1.12 -10.07 -6.97
C ASP A 67 0.34 -9.80 -6.61
N LEU A 68 0.76 -10.28 -5.44
CA LEU A 68 2.10 -10.15 -4.88
C LEU A 68 2.61 -8.70 -4.76
N THR A 69 1.69 -7.72 -4.76
CA THR A 69 2.04 -6.30 -4.66
C THR A 69 1.79 -5.78 -3.24
N LEU A 70 2.72 -4.97 -2.73
CA LEU A 70 2.58 -4.21 -1.49
C LEU A 70 2.18 -2.77 -1.80
N HIS A 71 1.03 -2.33 -1.30
CA HIS A 71 0.60 -0.93 -1.33
C HIS A 71 0.92 -0.29 0.02
N GLN A 72 1.55 0.89 -0.01
CA GLN A 72 1.82 1.66 1.20
C GLN A 72 1.70 3.16 0.92
N PHE A 73 0.90 3.86 1.71
CA PHE A 73 0.59 5.29 1.55
C PHE A 73 0.05 5.89 2.87
N ASN A 74 0.02 7.22 2.95
CA ASN A 74 -0.57 7.96 4.07
C ASN A 74 -1.70 8.86 3.62
N ILE A 75 -2.66 9.11 4.51
CA ILE A 75 -3.77 10.03 4.29
C ILE A 75 -3.91 10.92 5.53
N CYS A 76 -3.87 12.25 5.36
CA CYS A 76 -4.16 13.17 6.47
C CYS A 76 -5.65 13.12 6.84
N GLU A 77 -5.98 13.52 8.06
CA GLU A 77 -7.36 13.54 8.59
C GLU A 77 -8.37 14.16 7.61
N ALA A 78 -8.13 15.37 7.10
CA ALA A 78 -9.04 16.02 6.16
C ALA A 78 -9.26 15.25 4.83
N CYS A 79 -8.30 14.45 4.40
CA CYS A 79 -8.47 13.58 3.23
C CYS A 79 -9.11 12.24 3.60
N TYR A 80 -8.90 11.77 4.82
CA TYR A 80 -9.56 10.59 5.37
C TYR A 80 -11.07 10.84 5.47
N ASP A 81 -11.49 11.98 6.03
CA ASP A 81 -12.91 12.36 6.13
C ASP A 81 -13.58 12.37 4.76
N LYS A 82 -12.92 12.97 3.76
CA LYS A 82 -13.41 12.96 2.37
C LYS A 82 -13.51 11.55 1.80
N TRP A 83 -12.58 10.66 2.16
CA TRP A 83 -12.56 9.29 1.68
C TRP A 83 -13.68 8.45 2.29
N ILE A 84 -13.88 8.49 3.62
CA ILE A 84 -14.96 7.74 4.28
C ILE A 84 -16.34 8.25 3.86
N ASN A 85 -16.49 9.55 3.58
CA ASN A 85 -17.73 10.13 3.05
C ASN A 85 -18.07 9.61 1.64
N SER A 86 -17.12 8.98 0.94
CA SER A 86 -17.38 8.35 -0.37
C SER A 86 -17.89 6.91 -0.26
N PHE A 87 -17.92 6.32 0.94
CA PHE A 87 -18.30 4.92 1.11
C PHE A 87 -19.82 4.75 1.05
N THR A 88 -20.28 3.74 0.31
CA THR A 88 -21.71 3.37 0.30
C THR A 88 -22.16 2.86 1.66
N ILE A 89 -21.27 2.15 2.36
CA ILE A 89 -21.50 1.64 3.71
C ILE A 89 -20.69 2.55 4.65
N PRO A 90 -21.33 3.22 5.63
CA PRO A 90 -20.62 4.10 6.56
C PRO A 90 -19.64 3.31 7.43
N ILE A 91 -18.66 4.01 7.99
CA ILE A 91 -17.73 3.41 8.96
C ILE A 91 -18.46 3.14 10.29
N GLU A 92 -17.92 2.20 11.06
CA GLU A 92 -18.32 2.00 12.43
C GLU A 92 -17.43 2.87 13.35
N GLU A 93 -18.05 3.70 14.17
CA GLU A 93 -17.37 4.53 15.16
C GLU A 93 -17.65 4.00 16.57
N VAL A 94 -16.62 3.47 17.23
CA VAL A 94 -16.70 2.96 18.60
C VAL A 94 -15.70 3.72 19.48
N PRO A 95 -16.15 4.35 20.60
CA PRO A 95 -15.23 4.97 21.55
C PRO A 95 -14.20 3.95 22.04
N ILE A 96 -12.93 4.36 22.11
CA ILE A 96 -11.80 3.46 22.40
C ILE A 96 -11.99 2.74 23.74
N GLU A 97 -12.56 3.41 24.74
CA GLU A 97 -12.88 2.84 26.05
C GLU A 97 -13.87 1.66 25.99
N ASN A 98 -14.60 1.50 24.88
CA ASN A 98 -15.57 0.43 24.68
C ASN A 98 -15.05 -0.69 23.78
N VAL A 99 -13.96 -0.47 23.02
CA VAL A 99 -13.35 -1.51 22.16
C VAL A 99 -12.88 -2.71 23.00
N PHE A 100 -12.30 -2.46 24.17
CA PHE A 100 -11.73 -3.51 25.03
C PHE A 100 -12.76 -4.23 25.92
N LYS A 101 -13.96 -3.67 26.08
CA LYS A 101 -15.00 -4.27 26.94
C LYS A 101 -15.61 -5.53 26.33
N ASN A 102 -15.59 -5.65 25.00
CA ASN A 102 -16.14 -6.79 24.27
C ASN A 102 -15.26 -8.05 24.30
N ILE A 103 -14.11 -8.04 25.00
CA ILE A 103 -13.23 -9.21 25.15
C ILE A 103 -13.63 -10.05 26.39
N ALA A 104 -14.39 -9.49 27.33
CA ALA A 104 -14.76 -10.17 28.57
C ALA A 104 -15.95 -11.15 28.44
N ASP A 105 -16.58 -11.23 27.27
CA ASP A 105 -17.77 -12.04 27.02
C ASP A 105 -17.52 -13.25 26.07
N ILE A 106 -16.26 -13.66 25.87
CA ILE A 106 -15.88 -14.88 25.12
C ILE A 106 -15.17 -15.88 26.03
#